data_AF-A0A971N4Q6-F1
#
_entry.id   AF-A0A971N4Q6-F1
#
_cell.length_a   1.000
_cell.length_b   1.000
_cell.length_c   1.000
_cell.angle_alpha   90.00
_cell.angle_beta   90.00
_cell.angle_gamma   90.00
#
_symmetry.space_group_name_H-M   'P 1'
#
loop_
_entity.id
_entity.type
_entity.pdbx_description
1 polymer ?
#
loop_
_entity_poly.entity_id
_entity_poly.type
_entity_poly.pdbx_seq_one_letter_code
_entity_poly.pdbx_strand_id
1 'polypeptide(L)'
;LYTVRAGDTLFSIANQFGIPLDCLRRFNPQVSGDQIFPGQVLCIPPASACVPTPPQPFCPPGGFLYTVRAGDTMFNIANRFGVPLNCLIRFNPQIPNPNLIFPGQVICVPPASACR
;
A
#
# COMPACT_ATOMS: atom_id res chain seq x y z
N LEU A 1 -16.19 18.68 -3.17
CA LEU A 1 -17.60 18.27 -3.27
C LEU A 1 -18.05 18.42 -4.72
N TYR A 2 -19.00 17.60 -5.16
CA TYR A 2 -19.57 17.65 -6.51
C TYR A 2 -21.10 17.53 -6.44
N THR A 3 -21.82 18.37 -7.18
CA THR A 3 -23.28 18.29 -7.28
C THR A 3 -23.66 17.54 -8.55
N VAL A 4 -24.36 16.43 -8.39
CA VAL A 4 -24.82 15.55 -9.47
C VAL A 4 -25.71 16.31 -10.46
N ARG A 5 -25.45 16.13 -11.75
CA ARG A 5 -26.18 16.73 -12.86
C ARG A 5 -27.05 15.67 -13.55
N ALA A 6 -28.02 16.12 -14.34
CA ALA A 6 -28.79 15.22 -15.18
C ALA A 6 -27.87 14.45 -16.14
N GLY A 7 -28.00 13.13 -16.18
CA GLY A 7 -27.16 12.25 -17.01
C GLY A 7 -25.87 11.75 -16.34
N ASP A 8 -25.55 12.22 -15.13
CA ASP A 8 -24.39 11.71 -14.40
C ASP A 8 -24.62 10.28 -13.91
N THR A 9 -23.53 9.51 -13.87
CA THR A 9 -23.42 8.23 -13.17
C THR A 9 -22.23 8.30 -12.21
N LEU A 10 -22.19 7.44 -11.19
CA LEU A 10 -20.99 7.36 -10.35
C LEU A 10 -19.73 7.05 -11.17
N PHE A 11 -19.87 6.26 -12.24
CA PHE A 11 -18.76 5.93 -13.14
C PHE A 11 -18.26 7.15 -13.93
N SER A 12 -19.15 7.93 -14.55
CA SER A 12 -18.75 9.12 -15.31
C SER A 12 -18.12 10.18 -14.40
N ILE A 13 -18.64 10.35 -13.19
CA ILE A 13 -18.08 11.25 -12.18
C ILE A 13 -16.69 10.76 -11.74
N ALA A 14 -16.55 9.48 -11.37
CA ALA A 14 -15.26 8.92 -10.97
C ALA A 14 -14.19 9.12 -12.06
N ASN A 15 -14.55 8.87 -13.32
CA ASN A 15 -13.68 9.07 -14.47
C ASN A 15 -13.31 10.55 -14.68
N GLN A 16 -14.27 11.47 -14.52
CA GLN A 16 -14.03 12.91 -14.62
C GLN A 16 -12.97 13.38 -13.61
N PHE A 17 -12.97 12.82 -12.40
CA PHE A 17 -12.03 13.18 -11.34
C PHE A 17 -10.79 12.28 -11.28
N GLY A 18 -10.65 11.32 -12.20
CA GLY A 18 -9.50 10.42 -12.26
C GLY A 18 -9.36 9.54 -11.02
N ILE A 19 -10.48 9.16 -10.37
CA ILE A 19 -10.48 8.29 -9.20
C ILE A 19 -11.17 6.96 -9.50
N PRO A 20 -10.77 5.85 -8.85
CA PRO A 20 -11.49 4.59 -8.96
C PRO A 20 -12.94 4.71 -8.46
N LEU A 21 -13.88 4.08 -9.16
CA LEU A 21 -15.30 4.03 -8.76
C LEU A 21 -15.47 3.54 -7.31
N ASP A 22 -14.72 2.50 -6.93
CA ASP A 22 -14.78 1.95 -5.58
C ASP A 22 -14.32 2.96 -4.52
N CYS A 23 -13.31 3.79 -4.83
CA CYS A 23 -12.90 4.88 -3.95
C CYS A 23 -14.03 5.91 -3.78
N LEU A 24 -14.67 6.33 -4.88
CA LEU A 24 -15.79 7.25 -4.83
C LEU A 24 -16.92 6.70 -3.95
N ARG A 25 -17.27 5.41 -4.08
CA ARG A 25 -18.29 4.76 -3.23
C ARG A 25 -17.91 4.74 -1.75
N ARG A 26 -16.65 4.43 -1.41
CA ARG A 26 -16.16 4.41 -0.01
C ARG A 26 -16.33 5.75 0.71
N PHE A 27 -16.14 6.85 -0.01
CA PHE A 27 -16.32 8.21 0.52
C PHE A 27 -17.77 8.69 0.51
N ASN A 28 -18.70 7.91 -0.05
CA ASN A 28 -20.12 8.21 -0.13
C ASN A 28 -20.98 7.03 0.35
N PRO A 29 -20.81 6.56 1.60
CA PRO A 29 -21.52 5.38 2.13
C PRO A 29 -23.04 5.56 2.20
N GLN A 30 -23.53 6.79 2.13
CA GLN A 30 -24.96 7.11 2.03
C GLN A 30 -25.58 6.72 0.67
N VAL A 31 -24.76 6.47 -0.36
CA VAL A 31 -25.22 6.05 -1.68
C VAL A 31 -25.41 4.55 -1.68
N SER A 32 -26.67 4.10 -1.82
CA SER A 32 -26.99 2.68 -1.94
C SER A 32 -26.79 2.21 -3.39
N GLY A 33 -25.83 1.31 -3.58
CA GLY A 33 -25.45 0.82 -4.91
C GLY A 33 -24.85 1.95 -5.77
N ASP A 34 -25.45 2.21 -6.93
CA ASP A 34 -25.02 3.25 -7.88
C ASP A 34 -26.08 4.33 -8.14
N GLN A 35 -27.16 4.34 -7.35
CA GLN A 35 -28.25 5.29 -7.57
C GLN A 35 -27.89 6.68 -7.04
N ILE A 36 -27.90 7.65 -7.95
CA ILE A 36 -27.70 9.08 -7.66
C ILE A 36 -28.77 9.91 -8.36
N PHE A 37 -29.09 11.07 -7.78
CA PHE A 37 -30.13 11.97 -8.31
C PHE A 37 -29.56 13.36 -8.61
N PRO A 38 -30.05 14.07 -9.65
CA PRO A 38 -29.67 15.45 -9.89
C PRO A 38 -29.86 16.32 -8.64
N GLY A 39 -28.86 17.17 -8.35
CA GLY A 39 -28.83 18.01 -7.14
C GLY A 39 -28.23 17.33 -5.91
N GLN A 40 -28.06 16.01 -5.91
CA GLN A 40 -27.36 15.31 -4.83
C GLN A 40 -25.89 15.74 -4.76
N VAL A 41 -25.37 15.92 -3.55
CA VAL A 41 -23.96 16.31 -3.34
C VAL A 41 -23.14 15.08 -2.96
N LEU A 42 -22.07 14.83 -3.69
CA LEU A 42 -21.09 13.78 -3.43
C LEU A 42 -19.80 14.35 -2.85
N CYS A 43 -19.22 13.62 -1.92
CA CYS A 43 -17.85 13.82 -1.47
C CYS A 43 -16.89 13.30 -2.54
N ILE A 44 -16.05 14.18 -3.08
CA ILE A 44 -15.00 13.79 -4.01
C ILE A 44 -13.67 13.79 -3.23
N PRO A 45 -13.08 12.62 -2.95
CA PRO A 45 -11.80 12.56 -2.27
C PRO A 45 -10.67 13.09 -3.17
N PRO A 46 -9.56 13.59 -2.61
CA PRO A 46 -8.36 13.82 -3.38
C PRO A 46 -7.85 12.48 -3.94
N ALA A 47 -7.29 12.48 -5.15
CA ALA A 47 -6.82 11.26 -5.81
C ALA A 47 -5.80 10.46 -4.97
N SER A 48 -4.99 11.14 -4.15
CA SER A 48 -4.06 10.52 -3.20
C SER A 48 -4.73 9.63 -2.16
N ALA A 49 -5.95 9.94 -1.76
CA ALA A 49 -6.73 9.11 -0.82
C ALA A 49 -7.29 7.84 -1.49
N CYS A 50 -7.25 7.77 -2.81
CA CYS A 50 -7.71 6.63 -3.59
C CYS A 50 -6.59 5.70 -4.05
N VAL A 51 -5.33 6.03 -3.75
CA VAL A 51 -4.21 5.15 -4.03
C VAL A 51 -4.20 4.07 -2.94
N PRO A 52 -4.24 2.77 -3.30
CA PRO A 52 -4.03 1.72 -2.33
C PRO A 52 -2.69 1.97 -1.65
N THR A 53 -2.69 2.16 -0.33
CA THR A 53 -1.44 2.15 0.42
C THR A 53 -0.81 0.78 0.23
N PRO A 54 0.47 0.70 -0.19
CA PRO A 54 1.17 -0.57 -0.21
C PRO A 54 1.03 -1.23 1.16
N PRO A 55 0.81 -2.56 1.24
CA PRO A 55 0.85 -3.26 2.50
C PRO A 55 2.12 -2.84 3.24
N GLN A 56 1.97 -2.25 4.42
CA GLN A 56 3.14 -1.92 5.20
C GLN A 56 3.84 -3.24 5.54
N PRO A 57 5.14 -3.38 5.26
CA PRO A 57 5.85 -4.58 5.64
C PRO A 57 5.72 -4.73 7.16
N PHE A 58 5.18 -5.88 7.57
CA PHE A 58 5.04 -6.18 8.98
C PHE A 58 6.38 -6.69 9.51
N CYS A 59 6.78 -6.21 10.68
CA CYS A 59 7.88 -6.78 11.43
C CYS A 59 7.41 -7.34 12.76
N PRO A 60 7.99 -8.47 13.22
CA PRO A 60 7.74 -8.95 14.56
C PRO A 60 8.25 -7.93 15.59
N PRO A 61 7.69 -7.94 16.82
CA PRO A 61 8.19 -7.12 17.91
C PRO A 61 9.71 -7.30 18.12
N GLY A 62 10.42 -6.18 18.28
CA GLY A 62 11.88 -6.16 18.39
C GLY A 62 12.62 -6.19 17.05
N GLY A 63 11.93 -6.41 15.93
CA GLY A 63 12.45 -6.18 14.59
C GLY A 63 12.26 -4.73 14.16
N PHE A 64 12.80 -4.37 13.00
CA PHE A 64 12.60 -3.05 12.42
C PHE A 64 12.58 -3.10 10.89
N LEU A 65 11.99 -2.06 10.30
CA LEU A 65 11.94 -1.90 8.85
C LEU A 65 13.22 -1.25 8.34
N TYR A 66 13.82 -1.88 7.34
CA TYR A 66 15.00 -1.39 6.65
C TYR A 66 14.68 -1.03 5.21
N THR A 67 15.03 0.18 4.80
CA THR A 67 14.95 0.60 3.40
C THR A 67 16.27 0.26 2.70
N VAL A 68 16.19 -0.63 1.73
CA VAL A 68 17.31 -1.07 0.88
C VAL A 68 17.93 0.13 0.18
N ARG A 69 19.26 0.20 0.19
CA ARG A 69 20.07 1.24 -0.44
C ARG A 69 20.76 0.69 -1.69
N ALA A 70 21.27 1.60 -2.52
CA ALA A 70 22.09 1.22 -3.66
C ALA A 70 23.32 0.41 -3.20
N GLY A 71 23.51 -0.78 -3.79
CA GLY A 71 24.61 -1.69 -3.47
C GLY A 71 24.32 -2.68 -2.33
N ASP A 72 23.14 -2.63 -1.71
CA ASP A 72 22.76 -3.63 -0.72
C ASP A 72 22.47 -4.99 -1.36
N THR A 73 22.72 -6.04 -0.59
CA THR A 73 22.29 -7.42 -0.85
C THR A 73 21.67 -7.98 0.43
N MET A 74 20.82 -9.00 0.34
CA MET A 74 20.32 -9.67 1.55
C MET A 74 21.46 -10.16 2.46
N PHE A 75 22.58 -10.59 1.87
CA PHE A 75 23.75 -11.06 2.62
C PHE A 75 24.43 -9.95 3.42
N ASN A 76 24.74 -8.80 2.80
CA ASN A 76 25.44 -7.73 3.52
C ASN A 76 24.53 -7.04 4.55
N ILE A 77 23.22 -6.96 4.29
CA ILE A 77 22.23 -6.49 5.27
C ILE A 77 22.20 -7.43 6.47
N ALA A 78 22.10 -8.74 6.23
CA ALA A 78 22.09 -9.76 7.27
C ALA A 78 23.34 -9.66 8.17
N ASN A 79 24.52 -9.58 7.55
CA ASN A 79 25.80 -9.42 8.27
C ASN A 79 25.86 -8.11 9.05
N ARG A 80 25.40 -7.00 8.47
CA ARG A 80 25.38 -5.68 9.11
C ARG A 80 24.58 -5.68 10.41
N PHE A 81 23.47 -6.41 10.44
CA PHE A 81 22.57 -6.45 11.58
C PHE A 81 22.74 -7.71 12.45
N GLY A 82 23.74 -8.53 12.17
CA GLY A 82 24.03 -9.73 12.96
C GLY A 82 22.90 -10.77 12.94
N VAL A 83 22.14 -10.86 11.84
CA VAL A 83 21.08 -11.85 11.66
C VAL A 83 21.51 -12.91 10.63
N PRO A 84 21.16 -14.19 10.81
CA PRO A 84 21.41 -15.20 9.78
C PRO A 84 20.68 -14.87 8.46
N LEU A 85 21.36 -15.02 7.32
CA LEU A 85 20.79 -14.73 6.00
C LEU A 85 19.47 -15.48 5.75
N ASN A 86 19.43 -16.78 6.07
CA ASN A 86 18.24 -17.59 5.92
C ASN A 86 17.07 -17.09 6.80
N CYS A 87 17.36 -16.55 7.97
CA CYS A 87 16.35 -15.94 8.84
C CYS A 87 15.80 -14.65 8.22
N LEU A 88 16.68 -13.77 7.74
CA LEU A 88 16.27 -12.55 7.04
C LEU A 88 15.36 -12.87 5.84
N ILE A 89 15.72 -13.87 5.04
CA ILE A 89 14.89 -14.32 3.89
C ILE A 89 13.52 -14.82 4.36
N ARG A 90 13.47 -15.66 5.41
CA ARG A 90 12.21 -16.21 5.95
C ARG A 90 11.26 -15.13 6.48
N PHE A 91 11.78 -14.05 7.05
CA PHE A 91 10.98 -12.91 7.52
C PHE A 91 10.57 -11.94 6.41
N ASN A 92 10.97 -12.22 5.16
CA ASN A 92 10.59 -11.42 3.99
C ASN A 92 9.95 -12.28 2.88
N PRO A 93 8.85 -13.01 3.17
CA PRO A 93 8.21 -13.89 2.19
C PRO A 93 7.62 -13.15 0.98
N GLN A 94 7.43 -11.82 1.09
CA GLN A 94 7.04 -10.96 -0.02
C GLN A 94 8.13 -10.78 -1.09
N ILE A 95 9.33 -11.34 -0.88
CA ILE A 95 10.47 -11.26 -1.81
C ILE A 95 10.71 -12.64 -2.41
N PRO A 96 10.19 -12.92 -3.62
CA PRO A 96 10.27 -14.25 -4.21
C PRO A 96 11.70 -14.67 -4.56
N ASN A 97 12.52 -13.71 -4.99
CA ASN A 97 13.93 -13.93 -5.30
C ASN A 97 14.79 -13.09 -4.35
N PRO A 98 15.45 -13.68 -3.33
CA PRO A 98 16.24 -12.94 -2.35
C PRO A 98 17.52 -12.32 -2.93
N ASN A 99 17.91 -12.69 -4.15
CA ASN A 99 19.03 -12.08 -4.87
C ASN A 99 18.61 -10.81 -5.64
N LEU A 100 17.31 -10.51 -5.71
CA LEU A 100 16.76 -9.35 -6.42
C LEU A 100 16.01 -8.44 -5.44
N ILE A 101 16.76 -7.54 -4.81
CA ILE A 101 16.23 -6.43 -4.04
C ILE A 101 16.59 -5.10 -4.71
N PHE A 102 15.75 -4.08 -4.55
CA PHE A 102 15.90 -2.80 -5.22
C PHE A 102 16.04 -1.65 -4.21
N PRO A 103 16.81 -0.59 -4.53
CA PRO A 103 16.85 0.61 -3.70
C PRO A 103 15.44 1.17 -3.46
N GLY A 104 15.15 1.55 -2.23
CA GLY A 104 13.83 2.01 -1.80
C GLY A 104 12.87 0.90 -1.37
N GLN A 105 13.18 -0.37 -1.67
CA GLN A 105 12.40 -1.49 -1.17
C GLN A 105 12.53 -1.58 0.36
N VAL A 106 11.41 -1.77 1.04
CA VAL A 106 11.38 -1.92 2.50
C VAL A 106 11.31 -3.40 2.86
N ILE A 107 12.22 -3.85 3.71
CA ILE A 107 12.29 -5.23 4.20
C ILE A 107 12.21 -5.24 5.73
N CYS A 108 11.80 -6.37 6.28
CA CYS A 108 11.84 -6.60 7.71
C CYS A 108 13.20 -7.19 8.13
N VAL A 109 13.88 -6.53 9.07
CA VAL A 109 15.02 -7.11 9.78
C VAL A 109 14.53 -7.60 11.14
N PRO A 110 14.45 -8.93 11.37
CA PRO A 110 13.97 -9.47 12.64
C PRO A 110 15.00 -9.27 13.76
N PRO A 111 14.60 -9.34 15.05
CA PRO A 111 15.58 -9.38 16.12
C PRO A 111 16.37 -10.69 16.06
N ALA A 112 17.65 -10.68 16.44
CA ALA A 112 18.50 -11.89 16.42
C ALA A 112 17.91 -13.05 17.26
N SER A 113 17.14 -12.75 18.30
CA SER A 113 16.43 -13.74 19.12
C SER A 113 15.35 -14.51 18.35
N ALA A 114 14.74 -13.92 17.31
CA ALA A 114 13.75 -14.59 16.47
C ALA A 114 14.37 -15.57 15.46
N CYS A 115 15.70 -15.64 15.42
CA CYS A 115 16.48 -16.47 14.50
C CYS A 115 17.21 -17.63 15.19
N ARG A 116 16.94 -17.85 16.48
CA ARG A 116 17.48 -18.97 17.26
C ARG A 116 16.54 -20.17 17.24
#